data_AF-A0A0C9SEP8-F1
#
_entry.id   AF-A0A0C9SEP8-F1
#
_cell.length_a   1.000
_cell.length_b   1.000
_cell.length_c   1.000
_cell.angle_alpha   90.00
_cell.angle_beta   90.00
_cell.angle_gamma   90.00
#
_symmetry.space_group_name_H-M   'P 1'
#
loop_
_entity.id
_entity.type
_entity.pdbx_description
1 polymer ?
#
loop_
_entity_poly.entity_id
_entity_poly.type
_entity_poly.pdbx_seq_one_letter_code
_entity_poly.pdbx_strand_id
1 'polypeptide(L)'
;MRTVGALLLCAAIVNAQERGRFGTCTFPGVDLEPVVDALLKRFPESYNLADAVPRDVLPGLRVGNTTLVGLSKLELQGAPRLFCRRGKAMLEISTHGFAQFSAPWR
;
A
#
# COMPACT_ATOMS: atom_id res chain seq x y z
N MET A 1 -33.51 -0.05 11.43
CA MET A 1 -32.90 1.26 11.76
C MET A 1 -32.03 1.26 13.02
N ARG A 2 -32.30 0.44 14.06
CA ARG A 2 -31.50 0.42 15.31
C ARG A 2 -30.04 -0.06 15.18
N THR A 3 -29.76 -0.99 14.26
CA THR A 3 -28.42 -1.57 14.07
C THR A 3 -27.41 -0.60 13.44
N VAL A 4 -27.87 0.26 12.53
CA VAL A 4 -27.03 1.29 11.87
C VAL A 4 -26.58 2.34 12.89
N GLY A 5 -27.46 2.74 13.81
CA GLY A 5 -27.12 3.69 14.87
C GLY A 5 -26.05 3.17 15.84
N ALA A 6 -26.11 1.89 16.20
CA ALA A 6 -25.12 1.25 17.08
C ALA A 6 -23.73 1.18 16.43
N LEU A 7 -23.66 0.83 15.13
CA LEU A 7 -22.41 0.79 14.37
C LEU A 7 -21.75 2.17 14.24
N LEU A 8 -22.54 3.21 13.99
CA LEU A 8 -22.06 4.60 13.93
C LEU A 8 -21.51 5.07 15.29
N LEU A 9 -22.17 4.71 16.38
CA LEU A 9 -21.73 5.07 17.74
C LEU A 9 -20.40 4.40 18.08
N CYS A 10 -20.25 3.10 17.79
CA CYS A 10 -19.00 2.37 18.00
C CYS A 10 -17.86 2.96 17.16
N ALA A 11 -18.11 3.28 15.89
CA ALA A 11 -17.11 3.91 15.02
C ALA A 11 -16.66 5.29 15.54
N ALA A 12 -17.59 6.10 16.04
CA ALA A 12 -17.29 7.41 16.62
C ALA A 12 -16.44 7.31 17.90
N ILE A 13 -16.77 6.37 18.78
CA ILE A 13 -16.03 6.16 20.05
C ILE A 13 -14.60 5.69 19.76
N VAL A 14 -14.43 4.71 18.87
CA VAL A 14 -13.09 4.21 18.49
C VAL A 14 -12.26 5.32 17.85
N ASN A 15 -12.85 6.11 16.96
CA ASN A 15 -12.15 7.23 16.30
C ASN A 15 -11.76 8.34 17.30
N ALA A 16 -12.60 8.63 18.29
CA ALA A 16 -12.29 9.59 19.36
C ALA A 16 -11.19 9.07 20.30
N GLN A 17 -11.22 7.79 20.65
CA GLN A 17 -10.20 7.17 21.50
C GLN A 17 -8.83 7.12 20.84
N GLU A 18 -8.78 6.79 19.54
CA GLU A 18 -7.55 6.81 18.75
C GLU A 18 -7.01 8.24 18.58
N ARG A 19 -7.88 9.23 18.29
CA ARG A 19 -7.48 10.66 18.26
C ARG A 19 -6.94 11.15 19.60
N GLY A 20 -7.56 10.77 20.71
CA GLY A 20 -7.12 11.18 22.05
C GLY A 20 -5.80 10.51 22.47
N ARG A 21 -5.56 9.27 22.03
CA ARG A 21 -4.37 8.49 22.39
C ARG A 21 -3.15 8.81 21.52
N PHE A 22 -3.38 9.23 20.28
CA PHE A 22 -2.33 9.33 19.27
C PHE A 22 -2.29 10.65 18.48
N GLY A 23 -3.23 11.57 18.71
CA GLY A 23 -3.33 12.85 18.01
C GLY A 23 -4.01 12.76 16.65
N THR A 24 -4.08 13.91 15.95
CA THR A 24 -4.52 13.97 14.55
C THR A 24 -3.39 13.52 13.64
N CYS A 25 -3.53 12.38 12.95
CA CYS A 25 -2.59 12.02 11.89
C CYS A 25 -2.84 12.92 10.69
N THR A 26 -1.97 13.89 10.51
CA THR A 26 -1.91 14.72 9.31
C THR A 26 -0.46 14.78 8.85
N PHE A 27 -0.25 15.08 7.57
CA PHE A 27 1.06 15.50 7.07
C PHE A 27 0.99 17.02 6.91
N PRO A 28 1.26 17.81 7.97
CA PRO A 28 1.15 19.25 7.90
C PRO A 28 2.17 19.80 6.89
N GLY A 29 1.69 20.62 5.95
CA GLY A 29 2.54 21.31 4.97
C GLY A 29 3.06 20.45 3.82
N VAL A 30 2.54 19.22 3.64
CA VAL A 30 2.93 18.36 2.52
C VAL A 30 1.73 18.17 1.61
N ASP A 31 1.88 18.58 0.36
CA ASP A 31 0.97 18.19 -0.71
C ASP A 31 1.31 16.76 -1.14
N LEU A 32 0.40 15.82 -0.87
CA LEU A 32 0.67 14.39 -0.99
C LEU A 32 0.65 13.91 -2.44
N GLU A 33 -0.18 14.51 -3.30
CA GLU A 33 -0.26 14.12 -4.71
C GLU A 33 1.08 14.31 -5.46
N PRO A 34 1.71 15.49 -5.49
CA PRO A 34 2.97 15.68 -6.20
C PRO A 34 4.13 14.91 -5.56
N VAL A 35 4.10 14.70 -4.24
CA VAL A 35 5.12 13.92 -3.54
C VAL A 35 5.03 12.44 -3.89
N VAL A 36 3.82 11.89 -3.95
CA VAL A 36 3.61 10.50 -4.34
C VAL A 36 3.91 10.30 -5.82
N ASP A 37 3.50 11.22 -6.69
CA ASP A 37 3.84 11.15 -8.13
C ASP A 37 5.36 11.19 -8.37
N ALA A 38 6.08 12.08 -7.67
CA ALA A 38 7.54 12.14 -7.73
C ALA A 38 8.20 10.87 -7.18
N LEU A 39 7.60 10.20 -6.18
CA LEU A 39 8.07 8.93 -5.66
C LEU A 39 7.87 7.80 -6.70
N LEU A 40 6.70 7.74 -7.34
CA LEU A 40 6.40 6.74 -8.37
C LEU A 40 7.39 6.83 -9.54
N LYS A 41 7.72 8.04 -9.98
CA LYS A 41 8.69 8.28 -11.06
C LYS A 41 10.13 7.85 -10.72
N ARG A 42 10.45 7.66 -9.45
CA ARG A 42 11.77 7.14 -9.02
C ARG A 42 11.85 5.63 -9.00
N PHE A 43 10.73 4.91 -9.17
CA PHE A 43 10.78 3.46 -9.20
C PHE A 43 11.59 2.98 -10.41
N PRO A 44 12.47 1.99 -10.20
CA PRO A 44 13.22 1.41 -11.31
C PRO A 44 12.26 0.70 -12.26
N GLU A 45 12.58 0.65 -13.55
CA GLU A 45 11.75 -0.06 -14.52
C GLU A 45 11.56 -1.54 -14.16
N SER A 46 12.60 -2.17 -13.61
CA SER A 46 12.52 -3.53 -13.10
C SER A 46 13.07 -3.62 -11.68
N TYR A 47 12.45 -4.48 -10.88
CA TYR A 47 12.90 -4.82 -9.54
C TYR A 47 12.96 -6.33 -9.42
N ASN A 48 14.15 -6.86 -9.14
CA ASN A 48 14.36 -8.27 -8.92
C ASN A 48 14.14 -8.58 -7.44
N LEU A 49 13.16 -9.43 -7.14
CA LEU A 49 12.97 -10.01 -5.81
C LEU A 49 13.96 -11.18 -5.67
N ALA A 50 15.26 -10.87 -5.76
CA ALA A 50 16.34 -11.86 -5.72
C ALA A 50 16.41 -12.59 -4.36
N ASP A 51 15.90 -11.97 -3.30
CA ASP A 51 15.83 -12.55 -1.95
C ASP A 51 14.61 -13.45 -1.73
N ALA A 52 13.77 -13.64 -2.74
CA ALA A 52 12.73 -14.66 -2.68
C ALA A 52 13.37 -16.04 -2.85
N VAL A 53 13.85 -16.61 -1.74
CA VAL A 53 14.36 -18.00 -1.65
C VAL A 53 13.45 -18.90 -2.48
N PRO A 54 13.99 -19.64 -3.48
CA PRO A 54 13.17 -20.49 -4.33
C PRO A 54 12.32 -21.42 -3.48
N ARG A 55 11.00 -21.37 -3.63
CA ARG A 55 10.05 -22.18 -2.86
C ARG A 55 9.44 -23.24 -3.75
N ASP A 56 9.30 -24.43 -3.18
CA ASP A 56 8.49 -25.49 -3.77
C ASP A 56 7.02 -25.13 -3.56
N VAL A 57 6.30 -24.91 -4.65
CA VAL A 57 4.87 -24.55 -4.62
C VAL A 57 4.02 -25.80 -4.79
N LEU A 58 4.52 -26.77 -5.57
CA LEU A 58 3.95 -28.11 -5.78
C LEU A 58 5.09 -29.13 -5.92
N PRO A 59 4.83 -30.45 -5.77
CA PRO A 59 5.83 -31.48 -6.00
C PRO A 59 6.43 -31.39 -7.41
N GLY A 60 7.73 -31.15 -7.50
CA GLY A 60 8.44 -30.98 -8.77
C GLY A 60 8.27 -29.60 -9.43
N LEU A 61 7.62 -28.64 -8.75
CA LEU A 61 7.49 -27.27 -9.24
C LEU A 61 8.15 -26.29 -8.27
N ARG A 62 9.29 -25.75 -8.70
CA ARG A 62 10.09 -24.79 -7.93
C ARG A 62 10.01 -23.41 -8.56
N VAL A 63 9.53 -22.43 -7.78
CA VAL A 63 9.40 -21.04 -8.22
C VAL A 63 10.45 -20.19 -7.50
N GLY A 64 11.20 -19.38 -8.25
CA GLY A 64 12.22 -18.49 -7.68
C GLY A 64 12.55 -17.33 -8.62
N ASN A 65 13.40 -16.39 -8.16
CA ASN A 65 13.88 -15.24 -8.94
C ASN A 65 12.76 -14.45 -9.62
N THR A 66 11.80 -14.01 -8.82
CA THR A 66 10.69 -13.21 -9.30
C THR A 66 11.17 -11.82 -9.70
N THR A 67 10.81 -11.39 -10.90
CA THR A 67 11.07 -10.01 -11.36
C THR A 67 9.75 -9.30 -11.57
N LEU A 68 9.65 -8.09 -11.01
CA LEU A 68 8.61 -7.13 -11.32
C LEU A 68 9.14 -6.20 -12.40
N VAL A 69 8.43 -6.06 -13.51
CA VAL A 69 8.80 -5.19 -14.63
C VAL A 69 7.67 -4.19 -14.90
N GLY A 70 8.00 -2.95 -15.23
CA GLY A 70 7.06 -1.88 -15.53
C GLY A 70 6.68 -1.00 -14.34
N LEU A 71 7.44 -1.06 -13.22
CA LEU A 71 7.16 -0.23 -12.05
C LEU A 71 7.32 1.28 -12.32
N SER A 72 8.15 1.66 -13.29
CA SER A 72 8.31 3.05 -13.75
C SER A 72 7.09 3.59 -14.52
N LYS A 73 6.15 2.72 -14.90
CA LYS A 73 4.90 3.06 -15.60
C LYS A 73 3.70 3.08 -14.65
N LEU A 74 3.94 3.01 -13.34
CA LEU A 74 2.89 3.13 -12.33
C LEU A 74 2.49 4.59 -12.20
N GLU A 75 1.19 4.84 -12.33
CA GLU A 75 0.57 6.14 -12.16
C GLU A 75 -0.39 6.10 -10.98
N LEU A 76 -0.54 7.23 -10.30
CA LEU A 76 -1.45 7.33 -9.16
C LEU A 76 -2.89 7.12 -9.61
N GLN A 77 -3.62 6.24 -8.92
CA GLN A 77 -5.03 5.99 -9.18
C GLN A 77 -5.88 6.58 -8.04
N GLY A 78 -6.46 7.74 -8.29
CA GLY A 78 -7.30 8.45 -7.32
C GLY A 78 -6.50 9.12 -6.20
N ALA A 79 -7.22 9.74 -5.26
CA ALA A 79 -6.60 10.49 -4.18
C ALA A 79 -5.97 9.55 -3.12
N PRO A 80 -4.73 9.82 -2.66
CA PRO A 80 -4.10 9.09 -1.57
C PRO A 80 -4.97 9.11 -0.30
N ARG A 81 -5.14 7.96 0.34
CA ARG A 81 -5.95 7.85 1.56
C ARG A 81 -5.06 7.91 2.79
N LEU A 82 -5.30 8.92 3.63
CA LEU A 82 -4.63 9.01 4.92
C LEU A 82 -5.33 8.15 5.95
N PHE A 83 -4.55 7.44 6.76
CA PHE A 83 -5.07 6.76 7.93
C PHE A 83 -4.06 6.73 9.08
N CYS A 84 -4.57 6.54 10.29
CA CYS A 84 -3.76 6.34 11.48
C CYS A 84 -3.59 4.85 11.75
N ARG A 85 -2.36 4.42 12.05
CA ARG A 85 -2.12 3.10 12.65
C ARG A 85 -1.19 3.24 13.85
N ARG A 86 -1.71 2.99 15.05
CA ARG A 86 -0.95 3.10 16.33
C ARG A 86 -0.27 4.47 16.47
N GLY A 87 -0.98 5.52 16.06
CA GLY A 87 -0.50 6.90 16.08
C GLY A 87 0.58 7.31 15.10
N LYS A 88 0.90 6.44 14.15
CA LYS A 88 1.70 6.83 13.00
C LYS A 88 0.77 7.16 11.84
N ALA A 89 1.02 8.30 11.20
CA ALA A 89 0.37 8.66 9.96
C ALA A 89 0.85 7.69 8.87
N MET A 90 -0.10 7.01 8.24
CA MET A 90 0.13 6.08 7.14
C MET A 90 -0.58 6.63 5.91
N LEU A 91 -0.02 6.32 4.75
CA LEU A 91 -0.58 6.68 3.46
C LEU A 91 -0.86 5.41 2.67
N GLU A 92 -2.11 5.22 2.28
CA GLU A 92 -2.50 4.20 1.31
C GLU A 92 -2.55 4.86 -0.07
N ILE A 93 -1.76 4.32 -1.00
CA ILE A 93 -1.71 4.75 -2.39
C ILE A 93 -2.24 3.61 -3.26
N SER A 94 -3.20 3.94 -4.11
CA SER A 94 -3.66 3.04 -5.16
C SER A 94 -2.94 3.45 -6.44
N THR A 95 -2.37 2.49 -7.15
CA THR A 95 -1.66 2.72 -8.41
C THR A 95 -2.34 1.97 -9.53
N HIS A 96 -2.41 2.58 -10.71
CA HIS A 96 -2.77 1.91 -11.94
C HIS A 96 -1.56 1.89 -12.87
N GLY A 97 -1.48 0.90 -13.75
CA GLY A 97 -0.36 0.76 -14.67
C GLY A 97 0.00 -0.69 -14.94
N PHE A 98 0.92 -0.88 -15.87
CA PHE A 98 1.37 -2.20 -16.29
C PHE A 98 2.56 -2.65 -15.43
N ALA A 99 2.28 -3.47 -14.42
CA ALA A 99 3.30 -4.25 -13.74
C ALA A 99 3.23 -5.70 -14.22
N GLN A 100 4.23 -6.15 -14.97
CA GLN A 100 4.37 -7.54 -15.37
C GLN A 100 5.16 -8.30 -14.33
N PHE A 101 4.55 -9.35 -13.81
CA PHE A 101 5.18 -10.30 -12.91
C PHE A 101 5.75 -11.45 -13.75
N SER A 102 7.06 -11.66 -13.68
CA SER A 102 7.69 -12.87 -14.20
C SER A 102 8.29 -13.68 -13.06
N ALA A 103 7.96 -14.95 -13.00
CA ALA A 103 8.55 -15.89 -12.06
C ALA A 103 8.96 -17.15 -12.84
N PRO A 104 10.26 -17.35 -13.12
CA PRO A 104 10.71 -18.57 -13.75
C PRO A 104 10.44 -19.78 -12.84
N TRP A 105 9.99 -20.86 -13.45
CA TRP A 105 9.69 -22.13 -12.82
C TRP A 105 10.59 -23.25 -13.36
N ARG A 106 10.90 -24.24 -12.53
CA ARG A 106 11.53 -25.50 -12.94
C ARG A 106 10.76 -26.67 -12.37
#